data_AF-A0A2U1NRG9-F1
#
_entry.id   AF-A0A2U1NRG9-F1
#
_cell.length_a   1.000
_cell.length_b   1.000
_cell.length_c   1.000
_cell.angle_alpha   90.00
_cell.angle_beta   90.00
_cell.angle_gamma   90.00
#
_symmetry.space_group_name_H-M   'P 1'
#
loop_
_entity.id
_entity.type
_entity.pdbx_description
1 polymer ?
#
loop_
_entity_poly.entity_id
_entity_poly.type
_entity_poly.pdbx_seq_one_letter_code
_entity_poly.pdbx_strand_id
1 'polypeptide(L)'
;MDVDNDPPNHSTHTPPTSDQKVAVKSKVGKLDFEDANFADSPRSEECSLILTQGFYATHFARSVLSVLGKDKYAVFPLKGPKRLLNNATIKKIIKILGLQLGKHYQDVKELRYGHLMFMVTQGDHDGSHIIGLLINFLYHHFPALLKVKKFMRMFITPMVTAVHKKTNAVLSFNTLSEFDDWREELGFKTTEYCYEGEIPEESKYFFADFDQHIKDFYWFDFMDDYAIKYAFGTSIDARNHYWKETDINYFGRRPQAGTDVDSEDKSIRYLDFFNKEFMQYLEADRQRSIPSIVDGLTLSQRKIISRAFKMPITQEIDVGQFSAYVSQHSPYDHGEGSLVSTIIGMGQNYVGSNNINLLQPIGVFGTRLRGGKDHDARGSYLSTQLSPITRYLFHKDDELIFKYLRDDGQSVELAWFIPIIPMVLVNGSKRSGTECSSFIPNYNPRDIIANLIRLLEGRKVLPMDPWYKGFNGKIKKKTSNEFTTEGLIEKGKNGSTITVTELPVGMWTENYEELLKAASRCGDDIKAYKDYSDYCNPDKVHFEITMAYQMKSAKQEEWFLNEFKLKTTLSTFNMYLLDEDGLLKKYTTPEESKYP
;
A
#
# COMPACT_ATOMS: atom_id res chain seq x y z
N MET A 1 -63.47 36.32 -35.92
CA MET A 1 -63.98 35.67 -37.14
C MET A 1 -64.23 34.23 -36.76
N ASP A 2 -65.50 33.97 -36.42
CA ASP A 2 -66.30 32.74 -36.58
C ASP A 2 -65.77 31.43 -35.95
N VAL A 3 -66.38 30.85 -34.89
CA VAL A 3 -67.76 30.39 -34.60
C VAL A 3 -68.13 29.04 -35.26
N ASP A 4 -68.29 28.05 -34.37
CA ASP A 4 -69.14 26.83 -34.33
C ASP A 4 -68.91 25.59 -35.24
N ASN A 5 -68.72 24.42 -34.62
CA ASN A 5 -69.80 23.42 -34.40
C ASN A 5 -69.35 22.12 -33.67
N ASP A 6 -70.09 21.74 -32.62
CA ASP A 6 -70.16 20.45 -31.89
C ASP A 6 -71.09 19.42 -32.62
N PRO A 7 -71.38 18.18 -32.12
CA PRO A 7 -70.59 17.05 -31.58
C PRO A 7 -71.03 15.68 -32.24
N PRO A 8 -70.67 14.46 -31.72
CA PRO A 8 -71.62 13.77 -30.81
C PRO A 8 -71.05 12.79 -29.74
N ASN A 9 -71.84 12.67 -28.66
CA ASN A 9 -72.04 11.59 -27.65
C ASN A 9 -71.24 10.27 -27.69
N HIS A 10 -70.68 9.83 -26.54
CA HIS A 10 -71.36 8.87 -25.62
C HIS A 10 -70.55 8.53 -24.33
N SER A 11 -71.28 8.52 -23.21
CA SER A 11 -71.19 7.67 -21.99
C SER A 11 -69.97 7.69 -21.05
N THR A 12 -70.22 8.30 -19.88
CA THR A 12 -70.02 7.79 -18.49
C THR A 12 -68.72 7.08 -18.11
N HIS A 13 -67.98 7.66 -17.16
CA HIS A 13 -67.75 7.10 -15.82
C HIS A 13 -66.84 8.03 -14.99
N THR A 14 -67.31 8.45 -13.82
CA THR A 14 -66.52 9.05 -12.74
C THR A 14 -65.45 8.09 -12.23
N PRO A 15 -64.18 8.48 -12.10
CA PRO A 15 -63.17 7.65 -11.44
C PRO A 15 -63.24 7.81 -9.91
N PRO A 16 -63.04 6.72 -9.15
CA PRO A 16 -62.96 6.76 -7.70
C PRO A 16 -61.62 7.34 -7.22
N THR A 17 -61.67 7.93 -6.03
CA THR A 17 -60.54 8.35 -5.20
C THR A 17 -59.42 7.31 -5.18
N SER A 18 -58.19 7.74 -5.50
CA SER A 18 -57.01 6.88 -5.50
C SER A 18 -56.41 6.75 -4.11
N ASP A 19 -56.46 5.52 -3.59
CA ASP A 19 -55.63 5.05 -2.49
C ASP A 19 -54.14 5.20 -2.82
N GLN A 20 -53.38 5.71 -1.87
CA GLN A 20 -51.92 5.78 -1.92
C GLN A 20 -51.33 4.37 -2.01
N LYS A 21 -50.86 3.98 -3.21
CA LYS A 21 -50.05 2.76 -3.38
C LYS A 21 -48.64 3.00 -2.82
N VAL A 22 -48.32 2.26 -1.77
CA VAL A 22 -46.95 2.06 -1.28
C VAL A 22 -46.10 1.47 -2.42
N ALA A 23 -45.03 2.17 -2.80
CA ALA A 23 -44.11 1.72 -3.84
C ALA A 23 -43.34 0.47 -3.37
N VAL A 24 -43.52 -0.64 -4.08
CA VAL A 24 -42.76 -1.89 -3.86
C VAL A 24 -41.33 -1.70 -4.36
N LYS A 25 -40.34 -1.85 -3.47
CA LYS A 25 -38.91 -1.85 -3.83
C LYS A 25 -38.63 -2.95 -4.87
N SER A 26 -38.00 -2.59 -5.99
CA SER A 26 -37.70 -3.56 -7.06
C SER A 26 -36.58 -4.52 -6.61
N LYS A 27 -36.79 -5.83 -6.78
CA LYS A 27 -35.76 -6.84 -6.48
C LYS A 27 -34.53 -6.59 -7.35
N VAL A 28 -33.39 -6.30 -6.72
CA VAL A 28 -32.10 -6.22 -7.40
C VAL A 28 -31.79 -7.60 -7.99
N GLY A 29 -31.54 -7.67 -9.31
CA GLY A 29 -31.23 -8.93 -10.00
C GLY A 29 -30.06 -9.68 -9.36
N LYS A 30 -30.11 -11.03 -9.43
CA LYS A 30 -29.23 -12.00 -8.75
C LYS A 30 -27.81 -11.45 -8.52
N LEU A 31 -27.51 -11.18 -7.25
CA LEU A 31 -26.20 -10.72 -6.81
C LEU A 31 -25.30 -11.94 -6.56
N ASP A 32 -24.02 -11.87 -6.93
CA ASP A 32 -23.03 -12.92 -6.67
C ASP A 32 -22.53 -12.91 -5.21
N PHE A 33 -23.43 -12.80 -4.23
CA PHE A 33 -23.11 -12.97 -2.80
C PHE A 33 -24.36 -13.41 -2.02
N GLU A 34 -24.15 -13.93 -0.80
CA GLU A 34 -25.24 -14.33 0.09
C GLU A 34 -25.85 -13.10 0.77
N ASP A 35 -27.05 -12.72 0.30
CA ASP A 35 -27.83 -11.57 0.77
C ASP A 35 -28.62 -11.92 2.05
N ALA A 36 -28.94 -10.92 2.87
CA ALA A 36 -29.79 -11.12 4.05
C ALA A 36 -31.25 -11.35 3.64
N ASN A 37 -31.97 -12.26 4.31
CA ASN A 37 -33.35 -12.59 3.92
C ASN A 37 -34.31 -11.39 4.00
N PHE A 38 -34.05 -10.45 4.92
CA PHE A 38 -34.87 -9.24 5.08
C PHE A 38 -34.36 -8.04 4.28
N ALA A 39 -33.29 -8.17 3.48
CA ALA A 39 -32.90 -7.14 2.53
C ALA A 39 -34.04 -6.89 1.51
N ASP A 40 -34.28 -5.63 1.15
CA ASP A 40 -35.44 -5.16 0.35
C ASP A 40 -36.82 -5.36 0.98
N SER A 41 -36.91 -5.81 2.24
CA SER A 41 -38.18 -5.92 2.96
C SER A 41 -38.50 -4.65 3.77
N PRO A 42 -39.71 -4.50 4.35
CA PRO A 42 -40.01 -3.45 5.32
C PRO A 42 -39.07 -3.46 6.54
N ARG A 43 -38.37 -4.57 6.79
CA ARG A 43 -37.39 -4.74 7.88
C ARG A 43 -35.94 -4.48 7.43
N SER A 44 -35.73 -3.87 6.27
CA SER A 44 -34.39 -3.53 5.75
C SER A 44 -33.57 -2.67 6.73
N GLU A 45 -34.25 -1.86 7.54
CA GLU A 45 -33.62 -1.00 8.58
C GLU A 45 -32.94 -1.82 9.69
N GLU A 46 -33.38 -3.06 9.92
CA GLU A 46 -32.74 -3.97 10.89
C GLU A 46 -31.53 -4.71 10.29
N CYS A 47 -31.36 -4.65 8.97
CA CYS A 47 -30.34 -5.42 8.27
C CYS A 47 -28.96 -4.74 8.34
N SER A 48 -27.92 -5.54 8.58
CA SER A 48 -26.52 -5.12 8.57
C SER A 48 -25.74 -5.81 7.45
N LEU A 49 -25.07 -5.01 6.61
CA LEU A 49 -24.08 -5.50 5.66
C LEU A 49 -22.71 -5.50 6.32
N ILE A 50 -22.12 -6.67 6.51
CA ILE A 50 -20.79 -6.86 7.10
C ILE A 50 -19.74 -6.91 5.99
N LEU A 51 -18.84 -5.93 5.98
CA LEU A 51 -17.68 -5.89 5.11
C LEU A 51 -16.49 -6.52 5.84
N THR A 52 -15.88 -7.55 5.23
CA THR A 52 -14.76 -8.30 5.82
C THR A 52 -13.48 -8.12 5.01
N GLN A 53 -12.33 -8.05 5.68
CA GLN A 53 -11.01 -8.01 5.05
C GLN A 53 -10.26 -9.33 5.29
N GLY A 54 -9.86 -9.99 4.20
CA GLY A 54 -9.07 -11.22 4.28
C GLY A 54 -9.90 -12.49 4.49
N PHE A 55 -9.22 -13.64 4.37
CA PHE A 55 -9.85 -14.96 4.45
C PHE A 55 -10.39 -15.23 5.86
N TYR A 56 -9.58 -14.96 6.88
CA TYR A 56 -9.91 -15.19 8.28
C TYR A 56 -11.16 -14.41 8.71
N ALA A 57 -11.19 -13.08 8.54
CA ALA A 57 -12.36 -12.28 8.91
C ALA A 57 -13.63 -12.70 8.15
N THR A 58 -13.48 -13.13 6.89
CA THR A 58 -14.61 -13.65 6.10
C THR A 58 -15.13 -14.98 6.66
N HIS A 59 -14.24 -15.87 7.07
CA HIS A 59 -14.61 -17.15 7.68
C HIS A 59 -15.27 -16.92 9.03
N PHE A 60 -14.66 -16.10 9.89
CA PHE A 60 -15.20 -15.71 11.19
C PHE A 60 -16.61 -15.09 11.06
N ALA A 61 -16.79 -14.12 10.16
CA ALA A 61 -18.10 -13.51 9.93
C ALA A 61 -19.15 -14.53 9.47
N ARG A 62 -18.77 -15.53 8.67
CA ARG A 62 -19.68 -16.61 8.24
C ARG A 62 -20.03 -17.56 9.39
N SER A 63 -19.07 -17.86 10.27
CA SER A 63 -19.33 -18.60 11.51
C SER A 63 -20.31 -17.85 12.40
N VAL A 64 -20.17 -16.51 12.52
CA VAL A 64 -21.15 -15.64 13.18
C VAL A 64 -22.54 -15.74 12.56
N LEU A 65 -22.65 -15.68 11.23
CA LEU A 65 -23.94 -15.84 10.53
C LEU A 65 -24.61 -17.18 10.80
N SER A 66 -23.84 -18.25 11.02
CA SER A 66 -24.40 -19.58 11.30
C SER A 66 -25.17 -19.62 12.62
N VAL A 67 -24.86 -18.72 13.56
CA VAL A 67 -25.49 -18.64 14.88
C VAL A 67 -26.55 -17.54 14.96
N LEU A 68 -26.25 -16.34 14.43
CA LEU A 68 -27.21 -15.22 14.43
C LEU A 68 -28.34 -15.39 13.40
N GLY A 69 -28.15 -16.29 12.43
CA GLY A 69 -29.08 -16.51 11.32
C GLY A 69 -28.84 -15.53 10.15
N LYS A 70 -29.40 -15.88 8.99
CA LYS A 70 -29.23 -15.14 7.73
C LYS A 70 -30.31 -14.07 7.48
N ASP A 71 -31.14 -13.80 8.48
CA ASP A 71 -32.29 -12.91 8.33
C ASP A 71 -31.89 -11.44 8.24
N LYS A 72 -31.02 -10.99 9.16
CA LYS A 72 -30.62 -9.59 9.31
C LYS A 72 -29.20 -9.31 8.80
N TYR A 73 -28.39 -10.32 8.54
CA TYR A 73 -26.96 -10.14 8.31
C TYR A 73 -26.53 -10.72 6.97
N ALA A 74 -25.68 -9.99 6.27
CA ALA A 74 -25.01 -10.45 5.07
C ALA A 74 -23.51 -10.15 5.14
N VAL A 75 -22.68 -11.00 4.53
CA VAL A 75 -21.22 -10.85 4.55
C VAL A 75 -20.71 -10.61 3.13
N PHE A 76 -19.96 -9.54 2.94
CA PHE A 76 -19.33 -9.19 1.66
C PHE A 76 -17.81 -9.03 1.82
N PRO A 77 -17.00 -9.95 1.24
CA PRO A 77 -15.55 -9.90 1.37
C PRO A 77 -14.92 -8.85 0.44
N LEU A 78 -14.06 -8.02 1.01
CA LEU A 78 -13.27 -7.03 0.29
C LEU A 78 -11.96 -7.65 -0.20
N LYS A 79 -11.65 -7.44 -1.48
CA LYS A 79 -10.39 -7.88 -2.10
C LYS A 79 -9.27 -6.84 -1.92
N GLY A 80 -8.92 -6.55 -0.67
CA GLY A 80 -7.81 -5.66 -0.28
C GLY A 80 -7.84 -4.23 -0.87
N PRO A 81 -6.85 -3.38 -0.52
CA PRO A 81 -6.77 -2.01 -1.00
C PRO A 81 -6.12 -1.94 -2.38
N LYS A 82 -6.76 -2.47 -3.44
CA LYS A 82 -6.36 -2.18 -4.82
C LYS A 82 -7.31 -1.14 -5.41
N ARG A 83 -6.79 0.08 -5.65
CA ARG A 83 -7.44 1.25 -6.30
C ARG A 83 -8.98 1.16 -6.31
N LEU A 84 -9.63 1.66 -5.26
CA LEU A 84 -11.10 1.72 -5.15
C LEU A 84 -11.80 2.37 -6.37
N LEU A 85 -11.08 3.26 -7.05
CA LEU A 85 -11.52 3.96 -8.27
C LEU A 85 -11.60 3.05 -9.52
N ASN A 86 -10.96 1.87 -9.55
CA ASN A 86 -11.16 0.87 -10.61
C ASN A 86 -12.39 0.01 -10.28
N ASN A 87 -13.50 0.74 -10.35
CA ASN A 87 -14.73 0.67 -9.58
C ASN A 87 -15.61 -0.56 -9.91
N ALA A 88 -15.14 -1.78 -9.64
CA ALA A 88 -15.98 -2.97 -9.64
C ALA A 88 -16.52 -3.26 -8.22
N THR A 89 -15.66 -3.16 -7.21
CA THR A 89 -16.01 -3.41 -5.81
C THR A 89 -16.95 -2.34 -5.25
N ILE A 90 -16.65 -1.06 -5.46
CA ILE A 90 -17.54 0.03 -5.00
C ILE A 90 -18.88 -0.01 -5.76
N LYS A 91 -18.89 -0.22 -7.09
CA LYS A 91 -20.15 -0.45 -7.83
C LYS A 91 -20.97 -1.59 -7.25
N LYS A 92 -20.33 -2.68 -6.79
CA LYS A 92 -21.01 -3.77 -6.07
C LYS A 92 -21.58 -3.28 -4.74
N ILE A 93 -20.80 -2.59 -3.90
CA ILE A 93 -21.28 -2.07 -2.61
C ILE A 93 -22.47 -1.11 -2.80
N ILE A 94 -22.39 -0.16 -3.75
CA ILE A 94 -23.49 0.74 -4.12
C ILE A 94 -24.73 -0.06 -4.48
N LYS A 95 -24.60 -1.08 -5.33
CA LYS A 95 -25.69 -1.95 -5.76
C LYS A 95 -26.28 -2.77 -4.60
N ILE A 96 -25.44 -3.27 -3.70
CA ILE A 96 -25.84 -4.09 -2.53
C ILE A 96 -26.62 -3.25 -1.52
N LEU A 97 -26.17 -2.03 -1.25
CA LEU A 97 -26.83 -1.10 -0.34
C LEU A 97 -28.07 -0.43 -0.95
N GLY A 98 -28.20 -0.43 -2.28
CA GLY A 98 -29.27 0.27 -2.99
C GLY A 98 -29.04 1.78 -3.10
N LEU A 99 -27.78 2.21 -3.08
CA LEU A 99 -27.40 3.63 -3.17
C LEU A 99 -27.59 4.15 -4.60
N GLN A 100 -28.12 5.37 -4.73
CA GLN A 100 -28.34 6.06 -6.00
C GLN A 100 -27.49 7.33 -6.04
N LEU A 101 -26.52 7.40 -6.97
CA LEU A 101 -25.62 8.55 -7.10
C LEU A 101 -26.41 9.86 -7.28
N GLY A 102 -26.02 10.89 -6.53
CA GLY A 102 -26.67 12.22 -6.54
C GLY A 102 -27.93 12.34 -5.68
N LYS A 103 -28.41 11.24 -5.07
CA LYS A 103 -29.53 11.28 -4.14
C LYS A 103 -29.07 11.65 -2.73
N HIS A 104 -29.83 12.52 -2.07
CA HIS A 104 -29.61 12.90 -0.68
C HIS A 104 -30.44 12.01 0.26
N TYR A 105 -29.78 11.25 1.13
CA TYR A 105 -30.43 10.36 2.09
C TYR A 105 -30.45 11.00 3.48
N GLN A 106 -31.64 11.21 4.06
CA GLN A 106 -31.79 11.67 5.45
C GLN A 106 -31.92 10.50 6.44
N ASP A 107 -32.33 9.34 5.95
CA ASP A 107 -32.50 8.11 6.70
C ASP A 107 -32.09 6.90 5.84
N VAL A 108 -32.20 5.71 6.41
CA VAL A 108 -31.85 4.44 5.76
C VAL A 108 -33.06 3.70 5.17
N LYS A 109 -34.26 4.30 5.20
CA LYS A 109 -35.52 3.60 4.86
C LYS A 109 -35.55 3.12 3.42
N GLU A 110 -34.94 3.90 2.53
CA GLU A 110 -34.86 3.59 1.11
C GLU A 110 -33.74 2.61 0.76
N LEU A 111 -32.81 2.37 1.68
CA LEU A 111 -31.69 1.45 1.49
C LEU A 111 -32.15 0.00 1.67
N ARG A 112 -31.30 -0.93 1.21
CA ARG A 112 -31.49 -2.38 1.40
C ARG A 112 -31.00 -2.85 2.78
N TYR A 113 -30.14 -2.04 3.39
CA TYR A 113 -29.49 -2.29 4.68
C TYR A 113 -29.52 -1.01 5.52
N GLY A 114 -29.94 -1.13 6.78
CA GLY A 114 -29.92 -0.04 7.75
C GLY A 114 -28.54 0.23 8.34
N HIS A 115 -27.66 -0.77 8.31
CA HIS A 115 -26.34 -0.70 8.90
C HIS A 115 -25.26 -1.21 7.94
N LEU A 116 -24.13 -0.52 7.92
CA LEU A 116 -22.90 -0.90 7.25
C LEU A 116 -21.85 -1.14 8.34
N MET A 117 -21.48 -2.41 8.52
CA MET A 117 -20.60 -2.86 9.59
C MET A 117 -19.26 -3.32 9.01
N PHE A 118 -18.15 -2.87 9.57
CA PHE A 118 -16.83 -3.38 9.25
C PHE A 118 -16.42 -4.42 10.28
N MET A 119 -15.89 -5.53 9.80
CA MET A 119 -15.24 -6.52 10.65
C MET A 119 -13.79 -6.62 10.21
N VAL A 120 -12.94 -5.97 11.00
CA VAL A 120 -11.49 -5.94 10.84
C VAL A 120 -10.87 -6.57 12.08
N THR A 121 -9.82 -7.36 11.90
CA THR A 121 -9.06 -7.93 13.00
C THR A 121 -8.26 -6.83 13.69
N GLN A 122 -8.35 -6.73 15.01
CA GLN A 122 -7.50 -5.80 15.78
C GLN A 122 -6.02 -6.07 15.50
N GLY A 123 -5.23 -5.00 15.38
CA GLY A 123 -3.83 -5.06 14.95
C GLY A 123 -3.61 -4.99 13.43
N ASP A 124 -4.66 -5.20 12.61
CA ASP A 124 -4.58 -4.96 11.16
C ASP A 124 -4.69 -3.45 10.85
N HIS A 125 -3.54 -2.77 10.80
CA HIS A 125 -3.46 -1.39 10.35
C HIS A 125 -4.09 -1.18 8.95
N ASP A 126 -4.03 -2.16 8.05
CA ASP A 126 -4.62 -2.04 6.72
C ASP A 126 -6.16 -2.05 6.77
N GLY A 127 -6.75 -2.62 7.83
CA GLY A 127 -8.19 -2.51 8.13
C GLY A 127 -8.64 -1.07 8.32
N SER A 128 -7.89 -0.29 9.09
CA SER A 128 -8.16 1.14 9.30
C SER A 128 -8.09 1.93 8.00
N HIS A 129 -7.18 1.57 7.09
CA HIS A 129 -7.11 2.20 5.76
C HIS A 129 -8.37 1.97 4.94
N ILE A 130 -8.88 0.73 4.89
CA ILE A 130 -10.09 0.40 4.12
C ILE A 130 -11.31 1.12 4.69
N ILE A 131 -11.45 1.14 6.02
CA ILE A 131 -12.53 1.88 6.70
C ILE A 131 -12.46 3.36 6.33
N GLY A 132 -11.28 3.97 6.46
CA GLY A 132 -11.07 5.38 6.11
C GLY A 132 -11.44 5.68 4.65
N LEU A 133 -11.01 4.83 3.71
CA LEU A 133 -11.32 5.03 2.30
C LEU A 133 -12.82 4.92 1.99
N LEU A 134 -13.54 4.03 2.67
CA LEU A 134 -15.00 3.92 2.47
C LEU A 134 -15.73 5.09 3.12
N ILE A 135 -15.29 5.56 4.29
CA ILE A 135 -15.78 6.80 4.90
C ILE A 135 -15.56 7.96 3.92
N ASN A 136 -14.37 8.06 3.31
CA ASN A 136 -14.07 9.10 2.32
C ASN A 136 -14.98 9.02 1.09
N PHE A 137 -15.24 7.81 0.58
CA PHE A 137 -16.17 7.60 -0.52
C PHE A 137 -17.59 8.06 -0.16
N LEU A 138 -18.10 7.68 1.01
CA LEU A 138 -19.42 8.10 1.50
C LEU A 138 -19.45 9.61 1.77
N TYR A 139 -18.38 10.19 2.28
CA TYR A 139 -18.25 11.61 2.52
C TYR A 139 -18.40 12.43 1.22
N HIS A 140 -17.76 11.99 0.13
CA HIS A 140 -17.83 12.70 -1.15
C HIS A 140 -19.15 12.51 -1.91
N HIS A 141 -19.77 11.33 -1.82
CA HIS A 141 -20.95 11.01 -2.63
C HIS A 141 -22.27 11.02 -1.86
N PHE A 142 -22.24 10.76 -0.56
CA PHE A 142 -23.40 10.58 0.32
C PHE A 142 -23.18 11.15 1.74
N PRO A 143 -22.74 12.40 1.91
CA PRO A 143 -22.29 12.93 3.21
C PRO A 143 -23.36 12.87 4.30
N ALA A 144 -24.63 12.99 3.93
CA ALA A 144 -25.74 12.92 4.88
C ALA A 144 -25.86 11.55 5.58
N LEU A 145 -25.45 10.46 4.92
CA LEU A 145 -25.48 9.11 5.51
C LEU A 145 -24.52 8.97 6.71
N LEU A 146 -23.39 9.66 6.70
CA LEU A 146 -22.44 9.65 7.82
C LEU A 146 -23.04 10.29 9.08
N LYS A 147 -24.07 11.12 8.93
CA LYS A 147 -24.79 11.75 10.05
C LYS A 147 -25.94 10.90 10.57
N VAL A 148 -26.33 9.84 9.85
CA VAL A 148 -27.40 8.95 10.27
C VAL A 148 -26.91 8.04 11.40
N LYS A 149 -27.61 8.08 12.53
CA LYS A 149 -27.24 7.30 13.72
C LYS A 149 -27.18 5.81 13.40
N LYS A 150 -26.11 5.15 13.85
CA LYS A 150 -25.88 3.72 13.70
C LYS A 150 -25.81 3.21 12.26
N PHE A 151 -25.69 4.09 11.25
CA PHE A 151 -25.50 3.64 9.88
C PHE A 151 -24.12 2.98 9.72
N MET A 152 -23.06 3.61 10.23
CA MET A 152 -21.71 3.07 10.20
C MET A 152 -21.38 2.39 11.52
N ARG A 153 -20.88 1.15 11.46
CA ARG A 153 -20.54 0.33 12.63
C ARG A 153 -19.18 -0.34 12.46
N MET A 154 -18.50 -0.60 13.56
CA MET A 154 -17.30 -1.43 13.60
C MET A 154 -17.53 -2.59 14.57
N PHE A 155 -17.19 -3.79 14.13
CA PHE A 155 -17.08 -4.96 14.98
C PHE A 155 -15.62 -5.13 15.39
N ILE A 156 -15.36 -5.05 16.69
CA ILE A 156 -14.02 -5.21 17.25
C ILE A 156 -13.86 -6.65 17.72
N THR A 157 -12.95 -7.38 17.09
CA THR A 157 -12.50 -8.69 17.58
C THR A 157 -11.45 -8.47 18.66
N PRO A 158 -11.44 -9.20 19.79
CA PRO A 158 -10.33 -9.12 20.73
C PRO A 158 -9.01 -9.53 20.08
N MET A 159 -7.92 -8.95 20.59
CA MET A 159 -6.57 -9.16 20.09
C MET A 159 -5.95 -10.46 20.60
N VAL A 160 -6.22 -10.84 21.86
CA VAL A 160 -5.73 -12.08 22.46
C VAL A 160 -6.86 -12.78 23.20
N THR A 161 -6.92 -14.10 23.08
CA THR A 161 -7.81 -14.93 23.90
C THR A 161 -7.00 -15.90 24.76
N ALA A 162 -7.41 -16.03 26.03
CA ALA A 162 -6.84 -16.97 26.98
C ALA A 162 -7.90 -18.01 27.37
N VAL A 163 -7.65 -19.27 27.05
CA VAL A 163 -8.55 -20.39 27.35
C VAL A 163 -8.01 -21.16 28.55
N HIS A 164 -8.78 -21.24 29.63
CA HIS A 164 -8.40 -22.01 30.80
C HIS A 164 -8.47 -23.52 30.52
N LYS A 165 -7.35 -24.24 30.67
CA LYS A 165 -7.17 -25.64 30.25
C LYS A 165 -8.13 -26.64 30.91
N LYS A 166 -8.65 -26.33 32.10
CA LYS A 166 -9.52 -27.25 32.86
C LYS A 166 -11.00 -26.93 32.74
N THR A 167 -11.36 -25.65 32.67
CA THR A 167 -12.77 -25.21 32.69
C THR A 167 -13.26 -24.80 31.31
N ASN A 168 -12.37 -24.67 30.32
CA ASN A 168 -12.63 -24.07 29.01
C ASN A 168 -13.23 -22.66 29.09
N ALA A 169 -13.03 -21.96 30.22
CA ALA A 169 -13.41 -20.56 30.34
C ALA A 169 -12.49 -19.71 29.46
N VAL A 170 -13.09 -18.83 28.65
CA VAL A 170 -12.37 -17.96 27.71
C VAL A 170 -12.37 -16.54 28.27
N LEU A 171 -11.18 -15.95 28.35
CA LEU A 171 -10.97 -14.53 28.62
C LEU A 171 -10.48 -13.87 27.33
N SER A 172 -10.99 -12.68 27.06
CA SER A 172 -10.70 -11.92 25.84
C SER A 172 -10.11 -10.58 26.23
N PHE A 173 -9.03 -10.20 25.56
CA PHE A 173 -8.32 -8.94 25.79
C PHE A 173 -8.33 -8.13 24.49
N ASN A 174 -8.73 -6.87 24.57
CA ASN A 174 -8.81 -5.99 23.40
C ASN A 174 -7.47 -5.30 23.11
N THR A 175 -6.55 -5.32 24.07
CA THR A 175 -5.21 -4.74 23.93
C THR A 175 -4.14 -5.68 24.49
N LEU A 176 -2.92 -5.54 23.99
CA LEU A 176 -1.78 -6.29 24.55
C LEU A 176 -1.45 -5.82 25.98
N SER A 177 -1.66 -4.54 26.31
CA SER A 177 -1.43 -4.03 27.66
C SER A 177 -2.37 -4.70 28.66
N GLU A 178 -3.67 -4.77 28.36
CA GLU A 178 -4.65 -5.48 29.19
C GLU A 178 -4.25 -6.95 29.41
N PHE A 179 -3.75 -7.60 28.34
CA PHE A 179 -3.28 -8.98 28.41
C PHE A 179 -2.00 -9.13 29.24
N ASP A 180 -1.03 -8.23 29.08
CA ASP A 180 0.23 -8.26 29.80
C ASP A 180 0.02 -7.96 31.29
N ASP A 181 -0.78 -6.95 31.64
CA ASP A 181 -1.15 -6.63 33.02
C ASP A 181 -1.84 -7.83 33.68
N TRP A 182 -2.83 -8.42 33.01
CA TRP A 182 -3.52 -9.63 33.48
C TRP A 182 -2.56 -10.82 33.67
N ARG A 183 -1.62 -10.99 32.74
CA ARG A 183 -0.62 -12.07 32.80
C ARG A 183 0.34 -11.88 33.97
N GLU A 184 0.78 -10.65 34.22
CA GLU A 184 1.63 -10.29 35.35
C GLU A 184 0.90 -10.50 36.68
N GLU A 185 -0.36 -10.08 36.78
CA GLU A 185 -1.20 -10.30 37.97
C GLU A 185 -1.40 -11.79 38.29
N LEU A 186 -1.54 -12.65 37.27
CA LEU A 186 -1.69 -14.10 37.48
C LEU A 186 -0.39 -14.81 37.91
N GLY A 187 0.78 -14.26 37.59
CA GLY A 187 2.08 -14.87 37.86
C GLY A 187 2.18 -16.31 37.34
N PHE A 188 2.47 -17.29 38.22
CA PHE A 188 2.64 -18.71 37.84
C PHE A 188 1.35 -19.39 37.35
N LYS A 189 0.17 -18.85 37.67
CA LYS A 189 -1.13 -19.43 37.25
C LYS A 189 -1.41 -19.26 35.76
N THR A 190 -0.63 -18.42 35.08
CA THR A 190 -0.61 -18.29 33.61
C THR A 190 -0.42 -19.63 32.89
N THR A 191 0.25 -20.61 33.52
CA THR A 191 0.43 -21.96 32.96
C THR A 191 -0.87 -22.76 32.86
N GLU A 192 -1.93 -22.35 33.56
CA GLU A 192 -3.26 -22.95 33.51
C GLU A 192 -4.07 -22.52 32.27
N TYR A 193 -3.55 -21.57 31.48
CA TYR A 193 -4.19 -21.02 30.30
C TYR A 193 -3.43 -21.42 29.02
N CYS A 194 -4.18 -21.54 27.92
CA CYS A 194 -3.66 -21.62 26.55
C CYS A 194 -3.95 -20.28 25.87
N TYR A 195 -2.93 -19.67 25.28
CA TYR A 195 -3.07 -18.39 24.58
C TYR A 195 -3.17 -18.65 23.09
N GLU A 196 -4.24 -18.14 22.48
CA GLU A 196 -4.42 -18.19 21.04
C GLU A 196 -4.43 -16.75 20.53
N GLY A 197 -3.47 -16.43 19.65
CA GLY A 197 -3.34 -15.13 18.99
C GLY A 197 -4.36 -14.91 17.87
N GLU A 198 -5.09 -15.97 17.50
CA GLU A 198 -6.27 -15.89 16.65
C GLU A 198 -7.44 -16.50 17.42
N ILE A 199 -8.63 -15.92 17.27
CA ILE A 199 -9.86 -16.46 17.85
C ILE A 199 -10.11 -17.86 17.26
N PRO A 200 -10.29 -18.92 18.07
CA PRO A 200 -10.55 -20.25 17.54
C PRO A 200 -11.83 -20.25 16.70
N GLU A 201 -11.81 -20.96 15.56
CA GLU A 201 -12.93 -21.03 14.59
C GLU A 201 -14.25 -21.50 15.22
N GLU A 202 -14.16 -22.15 16.38
CA GLU A 202 -15.25 -22.76 17.13
C GLU A 202 -15.80 -21.91 18.28
N SER A 203 -15.34 -20.67 18.43
CA SER A 203 -15.65 -19.82 19.58
C SER A 203 -17.10 -19.32 19.57
N LYS A 204 -18.02 -20.22 19.93
CA LYS A 204 -19.44 -19.96 20.17
C LYS A 204 -19.70 -18.88 21.23
N TYR A 205 -18.67 -18.54 21.99
CA TYR A 205 -18.67 -17.58 23.08
C TYR A 205 -18.80 -16.12 22.62
N PHE A 206 -18.31 -15.76 21.42
CA PHE A 206 -18.50 -14.40 20.87
C PHE A 206 -19.95 -14.10 20.49
N PHE A 207 -20.79 -15.13 20.37
CA PHE A 207 -22.18 -14.98 19.95
C PHE A 207 -23.10 -14.54 21.09
N ALA A 208 -22.75 -14.83 22.35
CA ALA A 208 -23.56 -14.42 23.50
C ALA A 208 -23.50 -12.90 23.73
N ASP A 209 -22.34 -12.30 23.43
CA ASP A 209 -22.05 -10.87 23.66
C ASP A 209 -21.76 -10.11 22.35
N PHE A 210 -22.33 -10.55 21.23
CA PHE A 210 -22.10 -9.96 19.91
C PHE A 210 -22.32 -8.43 19.90
N ASP A 211 -23.38 -7.97 20.57
CA ASP A 211 -23.72 -6.54 20.67
C ASP A 211 -22.74 -5.73 21.54
N GLN A 212 -21.92 -6.37 22.38
CA GLN A 212 -20.90 -5.68 23.16
C GLN A 212 -19.66 -5.32 22.32
N HIS A 213 -19.43 -6.07 21.24
CA HIS A 213 -18.28 -5.90 20.35
C HIS A 213 -18.55 -4.90 19.21
N ILE A 214 -19.79 -4.38 19.13
CA ILE A 214 -20.18 -3.39 18.14
C ILE A 214 -19.96 -1.99 18.70
N LYS A 215 -19.18 -1.19 17.97
CA LYS A 215 -19.09 0.25 18.18
C LYS A 215 -19.79 0.99 17.04
N ASP A 216 -20.65 1.94 17.39
CA ASP A 216 -21.40 2.78 16.44
C ASP A 216 -20.59 4.05 16.13
N PHE A 217 -20.38 4.36 14.84
CA PHE A 217 -19.82 5.67 14.47
C PHE A 217 -20.84 6.78 14.67
N TYR A 218 -20.36 7.96 15.07
CA TYR A 218 -21.21 9.15 15.16
C TYR A 218 -20.51 10.42 14.65
N TRP A 219 -21.34 11.31 14.12
CA TRP A 219 -20.97 12.65 13.70
C TRP A 219 -21.41 13.65 14.76
N PHE A 220 -20.50 14.48 15.26
CA PHE A 220 -20.77 15.46 16.30
C PHE A 220 -20.87 16.87 15.73
N ASP A 221 -19.84 17.35 15.05
CA ASP A 221 -19.72 18.75 14.64
C ASP A 221 -18.94 18.92 13.33
N PHE A 222 -18.43 20.13 13.06
CA PHE A 222 -17.66 20.44 11.87
C PHE A 222 -16.21 19.91 11.93
N MET A 223 -15.69 19.50 13.09
CA MET A 223 -14.33 18.94 13.21
C MET A 223 -14.24 17.55 12.59
N ASP A 224 -15.35 16.79 12.60
CA ASP A 224 -15.46 15.50 11.91
C ASP A 224 -15.27 15.67 10.38
N ASP A 225 -15.79 16.78 9.84
CA ASP A 225 -15.63 17.18 8.44
C ASP A 225 -14.17 17.46 8.08
N TYR A 226 -13.49 18.25 8.94
CA TYR A 226 -12.08 18.56 8.77
C TYR A 226 -11.20 17.32 8.86
N ALA A 227 -11.47 16.42 9.80
CA ALA A 227 -10.70 15.18 9.97
C ALA A 227 -10.69 14.33 8.69
N ILE A 228 -11.86 14.10 8.09
CA ILE A 228 -11.98 13.33 6.83
C ILE A 228 -11.27 14.06 5.69
N LYS A 229 -11.49 15.37 5.55
CA LYS A 229 -10.90 16.20 4.49
C LYS A 229 -9.37 16.19 4.51
N TYR A 230 -8.76 16.34 5.69
CA TYR A 230 -7.30 16.39 5.80
C TYR A 230 -6.67 15.00 5.69
N ALA A 231 -7.30 13.96 6.25
CA ALA A 231 -6.82 12.58 6.14
C ALA A 231 -6.60 12.14 4.68
N PHE A 232 -7.48 12.55 3.76
CA PHE A 232 -7.37 12.24 2.32
C PHE A 232 -6.96 13.44 1.45
N GLY A 233 -6.55 14.55 2.06
CA GLY A 233 -6.11 15.75 1.35
C GLY A 233 -4.82 15.52 0.55
N THR A 234 -4.65 16.23 -0.57
CA THR A 234 -3.49 16.04 -1.46
C THR A 234 -2.21 16.72 -0.99
N SER A 235 -2.30 17.68 -0.06
CA SER A 235 -1.15 18.41 0.47
C SER A 235 -0.63 17.76 1.75
N ILE A 236 0.59 17.20 1.67
CA ILE A 236 1.32 16.65 2.83
C ILE A 236 1.50 17.73 3.89
N ASP A 237 1.89 18.95 3.49
CA ASP A 237 2.13 20.05 4.41
C ASP A 237 0.85 20.46 5.15
N ALA A 238 -0.28 20.54 4.43
CA ALA A 238 -1.56 20.88 5.05
C ALA A 238 -2.02 19.79 6.03
N ARG A 239 -1.78 18.51 5.70
CA ARG A 239 -2.12 17.39 6.57
C ARG A 239 -1.25 17.34 7.83
N ASN A 240 0.06 17.52 7.66
CA ASN A 240 1.01 17.62 8.77
C ASN A 240 0.70 18.82 9.67
N HIS A 241 0.33 19.96 9.09
CA HIS A 241 -0.09 21.14 9.84
C HIS A 241 -1.35 20.85 10.65
N TYR A 242 -2.38 20.28 10.02
CA TYR A 242 -3.60 19.86 10.69
C TYR A 242 -3.27 19.01 11.92
N TRP A 243 -2.58 17.87 11.76
CA TRP A 243 -2.31 16.99 12.90
C TRP A 243 -1.42 17.61 13.97
N LYS A 244 -0.46 18.47 13.61
CA LYS A 244 0.30 19.23 14.62
C LYS A 244 -0.62 20.13 15.44
N GLU A 245 -1.54 20.84 14.79
CA GLU A 245 -2.51 21.68 15.49
C GLU A 245 -3.51 20.86 16.31
N THR A 246 -4.00 19.73 15.78
CA THR A 246 -4.95 18.87 16.51
C THR A 246 -4.29 18.19 17.71
N ASP A 247 -3.04 17.71 17.58
CA ASP A 247 -2.27 17.15 18.69
C ASP A 247 -2.10 18.17 19.83
N ILE A 248 -1.72 19.40 19.49
CA ILE A 248 -1.48 20.49 20.46
C ILE A 248 -2.79 20.97 21.11
N ASN A 249 -3.83 21.18 20.30
CA ASN A 249 -5.05 21.85 20.76
C ASN A 249 -6.11 20.89 21.32
N TYR A 250 -6.09 19.62 20.93
CA TYR A 250 -7.16 18.66 21.25
C TYR A 250 -6.71 17.54 22.20
N PHE A 251 -5.50 17.01 22.03
CA PHE A 251 -5.00 15.91 22.87
C PHE A 251 -3.96 16.34 23.93
N GLY A 252 -3.39 17.56 23.80
CA GLY A 252 -2.38 18.09 24.73
C GLY A 252 -1.02 17.39 24.68
N ARG A 253 -0.93 16.19 24.07
CA ARG A 253 0.25 15.41 23.68
C ARG A 253 -0.11 14.49 22.51
N ARG A 254 0.91 14.04 21.75
CA ARG A 254 0.74 12.94 20.78
C ARG A 254 0.16 11.71 21.51
N PRO A 255 -0.91 11.08 20.98
CA PRO A 255 -1.32 9.76 21.43
C PRO A 255 -0.12 8.82 21.28
N GLN A 256 0.38 8.24 22.37
CA GLN A 256 1.41 7.19 22.28
C GLN A 256 0.77 5.95 21.65
N ALA A 257 1.58 5.11 20.99
CA ALA A 257 1.11 3.80 20.57
C ALA A 257 0.56 3.06 21.81
N GLY A 258 -0.74 2.77 21.82
CA GLY A 258 -1.42 2.21 22.99
C GLY A 258 -2.13 3.20 23.92
N THR A 259 -2.30 4.48 23.56
CA THR A 259 -3.31 5.31 24.26
C THR A 259 -4.69 4.81 23.85
N ASP A 260 -5.23 3.97 24.71
CA ASP A 260 -6.47 3.23 24.52
C ASP A 260 -7.63 4.18 24.19
N VAL A 261 -8.40 3.80 23.16
CA VAL A 261 -9.79 4.24 23.06
C VAL A 261 -10.49 3.51 24.21
N ASP A 262 -10.96 4.24 25.23
CA ASP A 262 -11.69 3.68 26.37
C ASP A 262 -12.54 2.48 25.92
N SER A 263 -12.15 1.29 26.40
CA SER A 263 -12.67 0.02 25.90
C SER A 263 -14.16 -0.16 26.21
N GLU A 264 -14.70 0.64 27.13
CA GLU A 264 -16.11 0.67 27.52
C GLU A 264 -17.03 1.52 26.61
N ASP A 265 -16.49 2.44 25.82
CA ASP A 265 -17.33 3.33 25.00
C ASP A 265 -17.83 2.60 23.74
N LYS A 266 -19.16 2.46 23.62
CA LYS A 266 -19.85 1.82 22.48
C LYS A 266 -19.93 2.72 21.24
N SER A 267 -19.25 3.86 21.26
CA SER A 267 -19.31 4.85 20.20
C SER A 267 -17.92 5.25 19.71
N ILE A 268 -17.80 5.53 18.40
CA ILE A 268 -16.56 6.02 17.78
C ILE A 268 -16.88 7.33 17.05
N ARG A 269 -16.26 8.42 17.48
CA ARG A 269 -16.35 9.67 16.74
C ARG A 269 -15.49 9.58 15.47
N TYR A 270 -15.97 10.12 14.34
CA TYR A 270 -15.16 10.19 13.13
C TYR A 270 -13.84 10.93 13.36
N LEU A 271 -13.85 12.05 14.09
CA LEU A 271 -12.64 12.77 14.50
C LEU A 271 -11.62 11.87 15.21
N ASP A 272 -12.05 11.07 16.19
CA ASP A 272 -11.18 10.19 16.97
C ASP A 272 -10.63 9.05 16.13
N PHE A 273 -11.47 8.45 15.27
CA PHE A 273 -11.02 7.43 14.32
C PHE A 273 -9.88 7.93 13.43
N PHE A 274 -10.03 9.12 12.83
CA PHE A 274 -9.01 9.66 11.93
C PHE A 274 -7.73 10.10 12.63
N ASN A 275 -7.83 10.62 13.86
CA ASN A 275 -6.67 11.13 14.58
C ASN A 275 -5.98 10.10 15.47
N LYS A 276 -6.62 8.96 15.77
CA LYS A 276 -6.04 7.87 16.56
C LYS A 276 -5.76 6.64 15.69
N GLU A 277 -6.79 5.96 15.20
CA GLU A 277 -6.66 4.68 14.48
C GLU A 277 -6.07 4.85 13.07
N PHE A 278 -6.61 5.76 12.27
CA PHE A 278 -6.10 6.01 10.91
C PHE A 278 -4.67 6.56 10.93
N MET A 279 -4.31 7.34 11.94
CA MET A 279 -2.94 7.85 12.12
C MET A 279 -1.93 6.74 12.36
N GLN A 280 -2.28 5.72 13.16
CA GLN A 280 -1.42 4.55 13.35
C GLN A 280 -1.22 3.79 12.04
N TYR A 281 -2.26 3.68 11.21
CA TYR A 281 -2.12 3.12 9.87
C TYR A 281 -1.11 3.90 9.02
N LEU A 282 -1.18 5.23 9.01
CA LEU A 282 -0.27 6.06 8.22
C LEU A 282 1.17 5.97 8.71
N GLU A 283 1.39 5.92 10.01
CA GLU A 283 2.71 5.65 10.59
C GLU A 283 3.26 4.29 10.12
N ALA A 284 2.44 3.24 10.21
CA ALA A 284 2.82 1.91 9.76
C ALA A 284 3.12 1.88 8.24
N ASP A 285 2.28 2.50 7.41
CA ASP A 285 2.52 2.62 5.97
C ASP A 285 3.80 3.40 5.67
N ARG A 286 4.07 4.51 6.37
CA ARG A 286 5.32 5.27 6.21
C ARG A 286 6.54 4.41 6.48
N GLN A 287 6.57 3.68 7.60
CA GLN A 287 7.70 2.83 7.97
C GLN A 287 7.93 1.66 6.99
N ARG A 288 6.85 1.15 6.38
CA ARG A 288 6.91 0.07 5.38
C ARG A 288 7.31 0.57 4.00
N SER A 289 6.83 1.75 3.62
CA SER A 289 6.90 2.28 2.26
C SER A 289 8.12 3.19 2.05
N ILE A 290 8.49 4.01 3.03
CA ILE A 290 9.55 5.02 2.89
C ILE A 290 10.79 4.59 3.69
N PRO A 291 11.99 4.59 3.08
CA PRO A 291 13.21 4.22 3.80
C PRO A 291 13.66 5.32 4.77
N SER A 292 14.47 4.93 5.75
CA SER A 292 15.15 5.87 6.64
C SER A 292 16.32 6.55 5.93
N ILE A 293 16.59 7.81 6.27
CA ILE A 293 17.78 8.53 5.86
C ILE A 293 19.07 7.87 6.36
N VAL A 294 19.01 7.19 7.51
CA VAL A 294 20.19 6.67 8.20
C VAL A 294 20.75 5.44 7.50
N ASP A 295 19.91 4.46 7.18
CA ASP A 295 20.33 3.20 6.54
C ASP A 295 19.85 3.01 5.11
N GLY A 296 18.93 3.84 4.62
CA GLY A 296 18.32 3.69 3.31
C GLY A 296 17.41 2.46 3.17
N LEU A 297 16.97 1.85 4.27
CA LEU A 297 16.15 0.66 4.30
C LEU A 297 14.74 0.95 4.83
N THR A 298 13.75 0.30 4.23
CA THR A 298 12.40 0.20 4.82
C THR A 298 12.38 -0.78 5.99
N LEU A 299 11.34 -0.74 6.82
CA LEU A 299 11.20 -1.65 7.96
C LEU A 299 11.30 -3.13 7.54
N SER A 300 10.67 -3.53 6.43
CA SER A 300 10.75 -4.89 5.91
C SER A 300 12.17 -5.29 5.51
N GLN A 301 12.91 -4.39 4.85
CA GLN A 301 14.30 -4.64 4.47
C GLN A 301 15.21 -4.75 5.70
N ARG A 302 14.96 -3.95 6.74
CA ARG A 302 15.69 -4.05 8.02
C ARG A 302 15.43 -5.37 8.73
N LYS A 303 14.18 -5.85 8.76
CA LYS A 303 13.83 -7.17 9.32
C LYS A 303 14.64 -8.27 8.63
N ILE A 304 14.72 -8.24 7.30
CA ILE A 304 15.51 -9.21 6.51
C ILE A 304 17.00 -9.16 6.87
N ILE A 305 17.62 -7.97 6.86
CA ILE A 305 19.06 -7.82 7.16
C ILE A 305 19.38 -8.18 8.61
N SER A 306 18.54 -7.78 9.56
CA SER A 306 18.69 -8.13 10.98
C SER A 306 18.74 -9.64 11.18
N ARG A 307 17.87 -10.38 10.49
CA ARG A 307 17.85 -11.85 10.54
C ARG A 307 19.03 -12.48 9.79
N ALA A 308 19.44 -11.90 8.66
CA ALA A 308 20.67 -12.30 7.97
C ALA A 308 21.93 -12.06 8.82
N PHE A 309 21.90 -11.14 9.79
CA PHE A 309 23.00 -10.88 10.71
C PHE A 309 22.99 -11.82 11.92
N LYS A 310 21.82 -12.09 12.49
CA LYS A 310 21.64 -13.01 13.64
C LYS A 310 21.88 -14.48 13.26
N MET A 311 21.33 -14.91 12.13
CA MET A 311 21.66 -16.18 11.49
C MET A 311 22.49 -15.85 10.24
N PRO A 312 23.83 -15.78 10.36
CA PRO A 312 24.68 -15.41 9.24
C PRO A 312 24.51 -16.42 8.10
N ILE A 313 23.80 -16.00 7.05
CA ILE A 313 23.63 -16.73 5.80
C ILE A 313 24.91 -16.60 4.96
N THR A 314 26.02 -17.12 5.49
CA THR A 314 27.33 -17.19 4.81
C THR A 314 27.40 -18.32 3.79
N GLN A 315 26.45 -19.24 3.85
CA GLN A 315 26.21 -20.27 2.84
C GLN A 315 24.87 -19.98 2.16
N GLU A 316 24.73 -20.47 0.94
CA GLU A 316 23.52 -20.34 0.14
C GLU A 316 22.32 -20.95 0.88
N ILE A 317 21.24 -20.18 0.99
CA ILE A 317 19.96 -20.60 1.55
C ILE A 317 18.84 -20.35 0.54
N ASP A 318 17.87 -21.26 0.46
CA ASP A 318 16.67 -21.06 -0.34
C ASP A 318 15.89 -19.80 0.10
N VAL A 319 15.41 -19.01 -0.85
CA VAL A 319 14.73 -17.74 -0.57
C VAL A 319 13.41 -17.97 0.18
N GLY A 320 12.68 -19.04 -0.13
CA GLY A 320 11.47 -19.43 0.60
C GLY A 320 11.79 -19.81 2.04
N GLN A 321 12.78 -20.66 2.26
CA GLN A 321 13.24 -21.02 3.60
C GLN A 321 13.70 -19.81 4.42
N PHE A 322 14.47 -18.91 3.81
CA PHE A 322 14.91 -17.70 4.49
C PHE A 322 13.74 -16.75 4.78
N SER A 323 12.77 -16.63 3.87
CA SER A 323 11.54 -15.86 4.09
C SER A 323 10.72 -16.40 5.27
N ALA A 324 10.51 -17.71 5.33
CA ALA A 324 9.84 -18.37 6.45
C ALA A 324 10.59 -18.14 7.77
N TYR A 325 11.92 -18.23 7.78
CA TYR A 325 12.74 -17.93 8.95
C TYR A 325 12.57 -16.48 9.41
N VAL A 326 12.60 -15.51 8.49
CA VAL A 326 12.40 -14.08 8.80
C VAL A 326 11.02 -13.84 9.41
N SER A 327 9.98 -14.46 8.84
CA SER A 327 8.59 -14.36 9.31
C SER A 327 8.37 -15.02 10.67
N GLN A 328 9.06 -16.11 10.97
CA GLN A 328 8.94 -16.79 12.27
C GLN A 328 9.63 -16.01 13.39
N HIS A 329 10.73 -15.33 13.07
CA HIS A 329 11.59 -14.71 14.09
C HIS A 329 11.39 -13.20 14.19
N SER A 330 10.62 -12.58 13.30
CA SER A 330 10.28 -11.16 13.34
C SER A 330 8.77 -11.00 13.19
N PRO A 331 8.13 -10.07 13.92
CA PRO A 331 6.73 -9.75 13.66
C PRO A 331 6.61 -9.26 12.20
N TYR A 332 5.92 -10.00 11.33
CA TYR A 332 5.75 -9.64 9.94
C TYR A 332 4.35 -10.01 9.46
N ASP A 333 3.51 -9.01 9.27
CA ASP A 333 2.06 -9.20 9.14
C ASP A 333 1.55 -9.14 7.69
N HIS A 334 2.45 -9.12 6.70
CA HIS A 334 2.11 -8.86 5.28
C HIS A 334 2.21 -10.07 4.36
N GLY A 335 2.31 -11.26 4.95
CA GLY A 335 2.40 -12.54 4.25
C GLY A 335 3.76 -12.80 3.60
N GLU A 336 4.06 -14.08 3.45
CA GLU A 336 5.36 -14.57 2.99
C GLU A 336 5.74 -14.10 1.59
N GLY A 337 4.78 -14.00 0.66
CA GLY A 337 5.05 -13.56 -0.72
C GLY A 337 5.62 -12.13 -0.82
N SER A 338 5.27 -11.27 0.14
CA SER A 338 5.83 -9.91 0.24
C SER A 338 7.29 -9.93 0.72
N LEU A 339 7.62 -10.82 1.67
CA LEU A 339 9.01 -11.04 2.11
C LEU A 339 9.87 -11.60 0.98
N VAL A 340 9.41 -12.65 0.30
CA VAL A 340 10.11 -13.24 -0.86
C VAL A 340 10.43 -12.16 -1.90
N SER A 341 9.43 -11.36 -2.29
CA SER A 341 9.63 -10.26 -3.25
C SER A 341 10.64 -9.23 -2.77
N THR A 342 10.67 -8.94 -1.46
CA THR A 342 11.61 -7.98 -0.86
C THR A 342 13.03 -8.55 -0.84
N ILE A 343 13.21 -9.82 -0.47
CA ILE A 343 14.51 -10.52 -0.50
C ILE A 343 15.07 -10.53 -1.93
N ILE A 344 14.24 -10.89 -2.92
CA ILE A 344 14.63 -10.87 -4.33
C ILE A 344 15.05 -9.47 -4.75
N GLY A 345 14.26 -8.44 -4.44
CA GLY A 345 14.59 -7.05 -4.77
C GLY A 345 15.90 -6.56 -4.15
N MET A 346 16.25 -7.02 -2.95
CA MET A 346 17.54 -6.71 -2.29
C MET A 346 18.74 -7.42 -2.93
N GLY A 347 18.49 -8.53 -3.65
CA GLY A 347 19.48 -9.30 -4.38
C GLY A 347 19.69 -8.87 -5.84
N GLN A 348 18.69 -8.21 -6.45
CA GLN A 348 18.72 -7.80 -7.86
C GLN A 348 19.95 -6.94 -8.21
N ASN A 349 20.57 -7.22 -9.36
CA ASN A 349 21.83 -6.61 -9.80
C ASN A 349 21.87 -6.24 -11.30
N TYR A 350 20.73 -6.23 -12.00
CA TYR A 350 20.62 -5.78 -13.39
C TYR A 350 20.68 -4.24 -13.50
N VAL A 351 20.97 -3.70 -14.69
CA VAL A 351 21.07 -2.25 -14.93
C VAL A 351 19.77 -1.53 -14.55
N GLY A 352 19.87 -0.54 -13.65
CA GLY A 352 18.72 0.19 -13.13
C GLY A 352 18.12 -0.35 -11.82
N SER A 353 18.69 -1.43 -11.27
CA SER A 353 18.36 -1.96 -9.92
C SER A 353 19.32 -1.41 -8.85
N ASN A 354 19.97 -2.28 -8.05
CA ASN A 354 20.88 -1.88 -6.98
C ASN A 354 22.30 -1.62 -7.52
N ASN A 355 22.93 -0.50 -7.12
CA ASN A 355 24.36 -0.31 -7.35
C ASN A 355 25.18 -1.26 -6.49
N ILE A 356 24.74 -1.49 -5.25
CA ILE A 356 25.29 -2.48 -4.33
C ILE A 356 24.15 -3.33 -3.76
N ASN A 357 23.99 -4.55 -4.26
CA ASN A 357 23.04 -5.52 -3.74
C ASN A 357 23.54 -6.10 -2.41
N LEU A 358 22.73 -5.99 -1.34
CA LEU A 358 23.09 -6.44 0.00
C LEU A 358 23.01 -7.97 0.16
N LEU A 359 22.22 -8.60 -0.69
CA LEU A 359 22.09 -10.05 -0.82
C LEU A 359 22.61 -10.48 -2.20
N GLN A 360 23.10 -11.71 -2.33
CA GLN A 360 23.54 -12.24 -3.60
C GLN A 360 22.38 -12.90 -4.36
N PRO A 361 22.24 -12.66 -5.67
CA PRO A 361 21.24 -13.31 -6.50
C PRO A 361 21.76 -14.66 -7.01
N ILE A 362 21.51 -15.76 -6.30
CA ILE A 362 21.90 -17.11 -6.73
C ILE A 362 20.70 -17.77 -7.41
N GLY A 363 20.71 -17.74 -8.74
CA GLY A 363 19.57 -18.10 -9.59
C GLY A 363 18.98 -16.88 -10.30
N VAL A 364 17.75 -17.01 -10.83
CA VAL A 364 17.12 -15.96 -11.65
C VAL A 364 16.28 -15.01 -10.78
N PHE A 365 16.94 -14.00 -10.22
CA PHE A 365 16.30 -12.95 -9.38
C PHE A 365 15.52 -11.89 -10.19
N GLY A 366 15.30 -12.17 -11.47
CA GLY A 366 14.74 -11.24 -12.45
C GLY A 366 15.83 -10.43 -13.16
N THR A 367 15.49 -9.94 -14.34
CA THR A 367 16.44 -9.37 -15.29
C THR A 367 15.96 -8.01 -15.78
N ARG A 368 16.79 -7.33 -16.57
CA ARG A 368 16.39 -6.06 -17.21
C ARG A 368 15.24 -6.23 -18.21
N LEU A 369 14.94 -7.45 -18.65
CA LEU A 369 13.88 -7.73 -19.64
C LEU A 369 12.53 -7.21 -19.16
N ARG A 370 12.20 -7.46 -17.89
CA ARG A 370 10.93 -7.08 -17.25
C ARG A 370 11.09 -6.19 -16.02
N GLY A 371 12.27 -5.59 -15.85
CA GLY A 371 12.60 -4.82 -14.64
C GLY A 371 12.47 -5.65 -13.38
N GLY A 372 13.03 -6.87 -13.42
CA GLY A 372 13.07 -7.78 -12.28
C GLY A 372 11.76 -8.50 -11.97
N LYS A 373 10.73 -8.45 -12.82
CA LYS A 373 9.43 -9.13 -12.60
C LYS A 373 9.36 -10.56 -13.16
N ASP A 374 10.41 -10.98 -13.84
CA ASP A 374 10.65 -12.31 -14.42
C ASP A 374 11.35 -13.28 -13.45
N HIS A 375 11.30 -13.01 -12.15
CA HIS A 375 11.76 -13.94 -11.12
C HIS A 375 10.69 -15.01 -10.80
N ASP A 376 11.11 -16.11 -10.17
CA ASP A 376 10.17 -17.06 -9.56
C ASP A 376 9.49 -16.42 -8.34
N ALA A 377 8.19 -16.10 -8.46
CA ALA A 377 7.41 -15.41 -7.44
C ALA A 377 7.31 -16.19 -6.11
N ARG A 378 7.54 -17.51 -6.11
CA ARG A 378 7.53 -18.33 -4.89
C ARG A 378 8.91 -18.45 -4.23
N GLY A 379 9.96 -18.01 -4.90
CA GLY A 379 11.34 -18.10 -4.41
C GLY A 379 11.88 -19.52 -4.23
N SER A 380 11.12 -20.55 -4.60
CA SER A 380 11.45 -21.96 -4.31
C SER A 380 12.57 -22.52 -5.19
N TYR A 381 12.95 -21.80 -6.24
CA TYR A 381 14.08 -22.12 -7.12
C TYR A 381 15.20 -21.08 -7.04
N LEU A 382 15.17 -20.23 -6.01
CA LEU A 382 16.11 -19.14 -5.83
C LEU A 382 16.85 -19.35 -4.51
N SER A 383 18.15 -19.13 -4.52
CA SER A 383 18.96 -19.11 -3.31
C SER A 383 19.58 -17.74 -3.12
N THR A 384 19.93 -17.42 -1.89
CA THR A 384 20.61 -16.17 -1.56
C THR A 384 21.63 -16.40 -0.47
N GLN A 385 22.56 -15.46 -0.34
CA GLN A 385 23.47 -15.37 0.78
C GLN A 385 23.83 -13.91 1.00
N LEU A 386 24.41 -13.58 2.15
CA LEU A 386 24.82 -12.22 2.44
C LEU A 386 25.96 -11.81 1.50
N SER A 387 25.82 -10.68 0.79
CA SER A 387 26.93 -10.16 0.00
C SER A 387 28.12 -9.86 0.94
N PRO A 388 29.36 -10.25 0.60
CA PRO A 388 30.51 -10.02 1.47
C PRO A 388 30.68 -8.55 1.87
N ILE A 389 30.37 -7.63 0.95
CA ILE A 389 30.43 -6.18 1.19
C ILE A 389 29.46 -5.70 2.27
N THR A 390 28.36 -6.42 2.52
CA THR A 390 27.31 -6.00 3.46
C THR A 390 27.84 -5.90 4.89
N ARG A 391 28.74 -6.79 5.33
CA ARG A 391 29.37 -6.68 6.66
C ARG A 391 30.44 -5.60 6.77
N TYR A 392 31.00 -5.16 5.65
CA TYR A 392 31.86 -3.97 5.62
C TYR A 392 31.02 -2.68 5.65
N LEU A 393 29.85 -2.71 5.01
CA LEU A 393 28.93 -1.59 5.01
C LEU A 393 28.29 -1.37 6.39
N PHE A 394 27.88 -2.45 7.04
CA PHE A 394 27.27 -2.45 8.37
C PHE A 394 28.20 -3.16 9.34
N HIS A 395 28.99 -2.38 10.08
CA HIS A 395 30.02 -2.94 10.94
C HIS A 395 29.39 -3.67 12.14
N LYS A 396 29.97 -4.80 12.53
CA LYS A 396 29.42 -5.62 13.63
C LYS A 396 29.46 -4.87 14.97
N ASP A 397 30.48 -4.05 15.18
CA ASP A 397 30.64 -3.33 16.45
C ASP A 397 29.56 -2.27 16.67
N ASP A 398 28.92 -1.78 15.62
CA ASP A 398 27.81 -0.83 15.71
C ASP A 398 26.55 -1.47 16.31
N GLU A 399 26.45 -2.81 16.31
CA GLU A 399 25.32 -3.53 16.90
C GLU A 399 25.14 -3.23 18.41
N LEU A 400 26.19 -2.78 19.09
CA LEU A 400 26.18 -2.41 20.51
C LEU A 400 25.43 -1.09 20.81
N ILE A 401 25.23 -0.25 19.81
CA ILE A 401 24.61 1.08 19.95
C ILE A 401 23.27 1.20 19.22
N PHE A 402 22.71 0.06 18.77
CA PHE A 402 21.45 0.06 18.05
C PHE A 402 20.28 0.46 18.94
N LYS A 403 19.44 1.35 18.39
CA LYS A 403 18.15 1.73 18.96
C LYS A 403 17.06 0.77 18.46
N TYR A 404 16.22 0.32 19.36
CA TYR A 404 15.10 -0.56 19.05
C TYR A 404 13.76 0.18 19.19
N LEU A 405 12.80 -0.13 18.32
CA LEU A 405 11.48 0.53 18.23
C LEU A 405 10.48 -0.01 19.26
N ARG A 406 10.59 -1.30 19.60
CA ARG A 406 9.77 -1.99 20.61
C ARG A 406 10.64 -3.00 21.35
N ASP A 407 10.42 -3.10 22.65
CA ASP A 407 10.97 -4.14 23.52
C ASP A 407 9.80 -4.73 24.31
N ASP A 408 9.05 -5.64 23.68
CA ASP A 408 7.93 -6.38 24.29
C ASP A 408 8.40 -7.74 24.85
N GLY A 409 9.71 -7.89 25.09
CA GLY A 409 10.32 -9.11 25.63
C GLY A 409 10.48 -10.26 24.62
N GLN A 410 9.87 -10.20 23.42
CA GLN A 410 10.01 -11.22 22.37
C GLN A 410 10.55 -10.66 21.05
N SER A 411 10.18 -9.44 20.69
CA SER A 411 10.54 -8.83 19.41
C SER A 411 11.34 -7.55 19.61
N VAL A 412 12.59 -7.56 19.12
CA VAL A 412 13.46 -6.38 19.16
C VAL A 412 13.60 -5.85 17.73
N GLU A 413 12.70 -4.94 17.34
CA GLU A 413 12.72 -4.30 16.02
C GLU A 413 13.75 -3.17 15.98
N LEU A 414 14.65 -3.20 15.01
CA LEU A 414 15.67 -2.15 14.86
C LEU A 414 15.08 -0.88 14.24
N ALA A 415 15.37 0.25 14.87
CA ALA A 415 14.98 1.55 14.35
C ALA A 415 15.73 1.86 13.04
N TRP A 416 17.05 1.69 13.02
CA TRP A 416 17.90 1.76 11.83
C TRP A 416 19.25 1.09 12.09
N PHE A 417 19.90 0.67 11.02
CA PHE A 417 21.33 0.35 11.04
C PHE A 417 22.16 1.62 10.84
N ILE A 418 23.48 1.51 11.04
CA ILE A 418 24.43 2.60 10.81
C ILE A 418 25.42 2.14 9.74
N PRO A 419 25.13 2.33 8.44
CA PRO A 419 26.11 2.01 7.42
C PRO A 419 27.22 3.07 7.35
N ILE A 420 28.42 2.65 6.95
CA ILE A 420 29.57 3.56 6.78
C ILE A 420 29.40 4.56 5.63
N ILE A 421 28.44 4.34 4.74
CA ILE A 421 28.06 5.25 3.64
C ILE A 421 26.53 5.31 3.51
N PRO A 422 25.96 6.44 3.04
CA PRO A 422 24.51 6.63 2.92
C PRO A 422 23.94 5.73 1.83
N MET A 423 23.47 4.54 2.21
CA MET A 423 22.98 3.52 1.28
C MET A 423 21.75 3.95 0.49
N VAL A 424 20.98 4.92 1.00
CA VAL A 424 19.85 5.51 0.29
C VAL A 424 20.26 6.22 -1.00
N LEU A 425 21.46 6.81 -1.03
CA LEU A 425 22.01 7.43 -2.23
C LEU A 425 22.66 6.37 -3.13
N VAL A 426 23.26 5.33 -2.55
CA VAL A 426 23.87 4.24 -3.32
C VAL A 426 22.83 3.51 -4.18
N ASN A 427 21.76 3.02 -3.56
CA ASN A 427 20.75 2.19 -4.23
C ASN A 427 19.49 2.94 -4.64
N GLY A 428 19.39 4.22 -4.29
CA GLY A 428 18.18 5.01 -4.54
C GLY A 428 16.96 4.45 -3.80
N SER A 429 15.80 4.98 -4.17
CA SER A 429 14.50 4.49 -3.71
C SER A 429 13.40 4.97 -4.64
N LYS A 430 12.50 4.08 -5.06
CA LYS A 430 11.28 4.45 -5.77
C LYS A 430 10.09 3.86 -5.03
N ARG A 431 9.42 4.68 -4.23
CA ARG A 431 8.38 4.23 -3.31
C ARG A 431 7.18 5.16 -3.35
N SER A 432 6.03 4.59 -3.02
CA SER A 432 4.78 5.32 -2.87
C SER A 432 4.09 4.77 -1.64
N GLY A 433 3.92 5.61 -0.63
CA GLY A 433 2.98 5.39 0.46
C GLY A 433 1.67 6.13 0.18
N THR A 434 0.76 6.05 1.14
CA THR A 434 -0.52 6.77 1.16
C THR A 434 -0.31 8.27 1.29
N GLU A 435 0.75 8.68 1.99
CA GLU A 435 1.04 10.10 2.23
C GLU A 435 1.86 10.75 1.14
N CYS A 436 2.85 10.04 0.60
CA CYS A 436 3.78 10.61 -0.37
C CYS A 436 4.27 9.58 -1.39
N SER A 437 4.68 10.08 -2.54
CA SER A 437 5.57 9.36 -3.44
C SER A 437 6.99 9.94 -3.31
N SER A 438 7.96 9.06 -3.15
CA SER A 438 9.37 9.39 -3.03
C SER A 438 10.16 8.75 -4.16
N PHE A 439 11.01 9.54 -4.80
CA PHE A 439 11.97 9.05 -5.78
C PHE A 439 13.34 9.64 -5.54
N ILE A 440 14.31 8.76 -5.31
CA ILE A 440 15.72 9.05 -5.14
C ILE A 440 16.46 8.18 -6.16
N PRO A 441 17.22 8.78 -7.10
CA PRO A 441 18.00 8.01 -8.05
C PRO A 441 19.22 7.40 -7.36
N ASN A 442 19.89 6.49 -8.07
CA ASN A 442 21.13 5.92 -7.60
C ASN A 442 22.29 6.90 -7.88
N TYR A 443 23.30 6.86 -7.02
CA TYR A 443 24.54 7.63 -7.14
C TYR A 443 25.75 6.71 -7.03
N ASN A 444 26.87 7.17 -7.56
CA ASN A 444 28.13 6.44 -7.56
C ASN A 444 28.70 6.36 -6.14
N PRO A 445 28.94 5.16 -5.58
CA PRO A 445 29.53 5.01 -4.26
C PRO A 445 30.86 5.74 -4.07
N ARG A 446 31.66 5.87 -5.13
CA ARG A 446 32.95 6.57 -5.06
C ARG A 446 32.79 8.07 -4.85
N ASP A 447 31.78 8.68 -5.49
CA ASP A 447 31.52 10.12 -5.36
C ASP A 447 30.94 10.43 -3.98
N ILE A 448 30.09 9.53 -3.46
CA ILE A 448 29.58 9.57 -2.09
C ILE A 448 30.74 9.51 -1.08
N ILE A 449 31.64 8.53 -1.22
CA ILE A 449 32.80 8.37 -0.32
C ILE A 449 33.70 9.61 -0.38
N ALA A 450 33.97 10.14 -1.58
CA ALA A 450 34.77 11.35 -1.73
C ALA A 450 34.14 12.55 -0.99
N ASN A 451 32.81 12.69 -1.04
CA ASN A 451 32.09 13.73 -0.29
C ASN A 451 32.09 13.51 1.22
N LEU A 452 32.02 12.27 1.69
CA LEU A 452 32.16 11.95 3.12
C LEU A 452 33.56 12.32 3.64
N ILE A 453 34.61 11.97 2.91
CA ILE A 453 35.98 12.35 3.27
C ILE A 453 36.11 13.88 3.34
N ARG A 454 35.54 14.61 2.38
CA ARG A 454 35.53 16.08 2.41
C ARG A 454 34.83 16.62 3.65
N LEU A 455 33.71 16.04 4.07
CA LEU A 455 33.01 16.43 5.30
C LEU A 455 33.87 16.20 6.54
N LEU A 456 34.52 15.03 6.64
CA LEU A 456 35.44 14.71 7.75
C LEU A 456 36.63 15.67 7.81
N GLU A 457 37.09 16.17 6.66
CA GLU A 457 38.13 17.19 6.53
C GLU A 457 37.63 18.64 6.70
N GLY A 458 36.34 18.85 7.01
CA GLY A 458 35.73 20.18 7.14
C GLY A 458 35.58 20.96 5.82
N ARG A 459 35.68 20.27 4.67
CA ARG A 459 35.53 20.85 3.33
C ARG A 459 34.08 20.79 2.86
N LYS A 460 33.71 21.70 1.94
CA LYS A 460 32.39 21.67 1.30
C LYS A 460 32.25 20.46 0.38
N VAL A 461 31.11 19.79 0.48
CA VAL A 461 30.67 18.73 -0.45
C VAL A 461 30.53 19.28 -1.87
N LEU A 462 30.79 18.41 -2.84
CA LEU A 462 30.61 18.67 -4.26
C LEU A 462 29.28 18.11 -4.74
N PRO A 463 28.63 18.76 -5.72
CA PRO A 463 27.43 18.23 -6.36
C PRO A 463 27.66 16.85 -6.95
N MET A 464 26.72 15.93 -6.74
CA MET A 464 26.73 14.59 -7.35
C MET A 464 25.63 14.49 -8.41
N ASP A 465 25.94 13.83 -9.51
CA ASP A 465 24.95 13.51 -10.55
C ASP A 465 24.56 12.02 -10.47
N PRO A 466 23.32 11.64 -10.85
CA PRO A 466 22.87 10.26 -10.82
C PRO A 466 23.77 9.31 -11.62
N TRP A 467 23.94 8.10 -11.11
CA TRP A 467 24.76 7.06 -11.72
C TRP A 467 24.23 5.66 -11.40
N TYR A 468 24.18 4.81 -12.43
CA TYR A 468 23.66 3.45 -12.35
C TYR A 468 24.73 2.44 -12.78
N LYS A 469 24.99 1.44 -11.94
CA LYS A 469 25.96 0.38 -12.21
C LYS A 469 25.62 -0.36 -13.51
N GLY A 470 26.60 -0.47 -14.40
CA GLY A 470 26.50 -1.19 -15.66
C GLY A 470 25.74 -0.45 -16.78
N PHE A 471 25.21 0.74 -16.52
CA PHE A 471 24.59 1.57 -17.56
C PHE A 471 25.66 2.20 -18.46
N ASN A 472 25.57 1.95 -19.77
CA ASN A 472 26.54 2.45 -20.74
C ASN A 472 26.07 3.71 -21.49
N GLY A 473 24.82 4.13 -21.26
CA GLY A 473 24.26 5.32 -21.87
C GLY A 473 24.76 6.62 -21.23
N LYS A 474 24.15 7.74 -21.60
CA LYS A 474 24.53 9.08 -21.10
C LYS A 474 23.49 9.59 -20.11
N ILE A 475 23.93 10.15 -18.99
CA ILE A 475 23.05 10.89 -18.06
C ILE A 475 23.44 12.37 -18.17
N LYS A 476 22.49 13.20 -18.61
CA LYS A 476 22.70 14.64 -18.82
C LYS A 476 21.84 15.43 -17.86
N LYS A 477 22.45 16.39 -17.17
CA LYS A 477 21.74 17.36 -16.32
C LYS A 477 21.02 18.38 -17.18
N LYS A 478 19.70 18.52 -16.98
CA LYS A 478 18.86 19.52 -17.68
C LYS A 478 18.59 20.74 -16.81
N THR A 479 18.24 20.50 -15.55
CA THR A 479 18.14 21.52 -14.49
C THR A 479 18.84 21.03 -13.23
N SER A 480 18.77 21.77 -12.11
CA SER A 480 19.30 21.27 -10.83
C SER A 480 18.66 19.96 -10.38
N ASN A 481 17.38 19.74 -10.73
CA ASN A 481 16.56 18.63 -10.20
C ASN A 481 16.00 17.70 -11.29
N GLU A 482 16.44 17.87 -12.54
CA GLU A 482 15.94 17.12 -13.69
C GLU A 482 17.12 16.64 -14.54
N PHE A 483 17.16 15.33 -14.79
CA PHE A 483 18.19 14.66 -15.57
C PHE A 483 17.54 13.86 -16.70
N THR A 484 18.21 13.78 -17.83
CA THR A 484 17.82 12.95 -18.96
C THR A 484 18.78 11.77 -19.05
N THR A 485 18.25 10.55 -19.05
CA THR A 485 19.04 9.36 -19.40
C THR A 485 18.80 9.01 -20.86
N GLU A 486 19.88 8.78 -21.59
CA GLU A 486 19.88 8.50 -23.02
C GLU A 486 20.46 7.10 -23.26
N GLY A 487 19.77 6.30 -24.06
CA GLY A 487 20.29 5.03 -24.55
C GLY A 487 21.42 5.20 -25.57
N LEU A 488 21.90 4.10 -26.12
CA LEU A 488 22.93 4.08 -27.16
C LEU A 488 22.34 3.57 -28.47
N ILE A 489 22.63 4.33 -29.54
CA ILE A 489 22.17 4.05 -30.89
C ILE A 489 23.33 4.25 -31.86
N GLU A 490 23.57 3.24 -32.68
CA GLU A 490 24.63 3.20 -33.67
C GLU A 490 24.04 3.04 -35.07
N LYS A 491 24.70 3.62 -36.07
CA LYS A 491 24.30 3.45 -37.47
C LYS A 491 25.02 2.27 -38.09
N GLY A 492 24.25 1.40 -38.73
CA GLY A 492 24.81 0.33 -39.55
C GLY A 492 25.55 0.89 -40.77
N LYS A 493 26.56 0.13 -41.23
CA LYS A 493 27.43 0.50 -42.37
C LYS A 493 26.67 0.79 -43.66
N ASN A 494 25.48 0.20 -43.81
CA ASN A 494 24.65 0.27 -45.03
C ASN A 494 23.74 1.51 -45.06
N GLY A 495 23.69 2.31 -43.99
CA GLY A 495 22.91 3.56 -43.88
C GLY A 495 21.39 3.38 -43.76
N SER A 496 20.87 2.17 -43.97
CA SER A 496 19.45 1.79 -43.81
C SER A 496 19.17 0.98 -42.55
N THR A 497 20.20 0.61 -41.78
CA THR A 497 20.08 -0.13 -40.52
C THR A 497 20.61 0.69 -39.36
N ILE A 498 19.98 0.51 -38.20
CA ILE A 498 20.33 1.18 -36.96
C ILE A 498 20.36 0.11 -35.86
N THR A 499 21.34 0.19 -34.98
CA THR A 499 21.52 -0.76 -33.87
C THR A 499 21.34 -0.04 -32.55
N VAL A 500 20.40 -0.50 -31.73
CA VAL A 500 20.21 -0.02 -30.34
C VAL A 500 20.92 -1.00 -29.41
N THR A 501 21.91 -0.50 -28.67
CA THR A 501 22.78 -1.31 -27.79
C THR A 501 22.59 -1.02 -26.30
N GLU A 502 21.88 0.05 -25.95
CA GLU A 502 21.52 0.39 -24.57
C GLU A 502 20.19 1.14 -24.54
N LEU A 503 19.34 0.80 -23.55
CA LEU A 503 18.08 1.50 -23.30
C LEU A 503 18.24 2.50 -22.14
N PRO A 504 17.54 3.63 -22.16
CA PRO A 504 17.57 4.59 -21.05
C PRO A 504 17.08 3.95 -19.74
N VAL A 505 17.56 4.44 -18.60
CA VAL A 505 17.24 3.88 -17.28
C VAL A 505 15.73 3.92 -17.04
N GLY A 506 15.18 2.78 -16.61
CA GLY A 506 13.75 2.57 -16.39
C GLY A 506 12.95 2.13 -17.62
N MET A 507 13.59 2.01 -18.79
CA MET A 507 13.02 1.34 -19.96
C MET A 507 13.47 -0.11 -20.01
N TRP A 508 12.51 -1.04 -19.91
CA TRP A 508 12.77 -2.48 -19.95
C TRP A 508 12.71 -3.02 -21.38
N THR A 509 13.43 -4.10 -21.66
CA THR A 509 13.55 -4.66 -23.02
C THR A 509 12.20 -5.05 -23.60
N GLU A 510 11.33 -5.73 -22.83
CA GLU A 510 9.99 -6.10 -23.31
C GLU A 510 9.13 -4.87 -23.63
N ASN A 511 9.15 -3.84 -22.76
CA ASN A 511 8.40 -2.60 -22.99
C ASN A 511 8.85 -1.90 -24.28
N TYR A 512 10.15 -1.92 -24.55
CA TYR A 512 10.71 -1.33 -25.77
C TYR A 512 10.39 -2.16 -27.01
N GLU A 513 10.43 -3.49 -26.89
CA GLU A 513 10.04 -4.39 -27.98
C GLU A 513 8.55 -4.23 -28.35
N GLU A 514 7.66 -4.09 -27.35
CA GLU A 514 6.25 -3.78 -27.56
C GLU A 514 6.05 -2.46 -28.32
N LEU A 515 6.89 -1.45 -28.05
CA LEU A 515 6.88 -0.18 -28.76
C LEU A 515 7.26 -0.36 -30.23
N LEU A 516 8.31 -1.13 -30.53
CA LEU A 516 8.70 -1.45 -31.92
C LEU A 516 7.61 -2.27 -32.64
N LYS A 517 7.00 -3.26 -31.97
CA LYS A 517 5.88 -4.05 -32.51
C LYS A 517 4.67 -3.17 -32.84
N ALA A 518 4.35 -2.19 -32.00
CA ALA A 518 3.27 -1.24 -32.25
C ALA A 518 3.55 -0.39 -33.49
N ALA A 519 4.79 0.11 -33.62
CA ALA A 519 5.22 0.86 -34.80
C ALA A 519 5.10 0.05 -36.10
N SER A 520 5.41 -1.26 -36.09
CA SER A 520 5.21 -2.14 -37.25
C SER A 520 3.75 -2.25 -37.70
N ARG A 521 2.79 -2.18 -36.78
CA ARG A 521 1.36 -2.42 -37.05
C ARG A 521 0.63 -1.16 -37.50
N CYS A 522 0.94 -0.03 -36.88
CA CYS A 522 0.19 1.21 -37.07
C CYS A 522 0.84 2.17 -38.07
N GLY A 523 2.10 1.97 -38.47
CA GLY A 523 2.77 2.74 -39.52
C GLY A 523 3.07 4.22 -39.21
N ASP A 524 2.49 4.77 -38.14
CA ASP A 524 2.51 6.22 -37.84
C ASP A 524 3.32 6.63 -36.61
N ASP A 525 3.75 5.69 -35.74
CA ASP A 525 4.39 6.04 -34.46
C ASP A 525 5.91 6.33 -34.54
N ILE A 526 6.62 5.70 -35.49
CA ILE A 526 8.07 5.90 -35.72
C ILE A 526 8.29 6.16 -37.21
N LYS A 527 8.76 7.36 -37.55
CA LYS A 527 9.01 7.72 -38.95
C LYS A 527 10.12 6.88 -39.55
N ALA A 528 9.88 6.43 -40.78
CA ALA A 528 10.83 5.65 -41.57
C ALA A 528 11.21 4.30 -40.97
N TYR A 529 10.44 3.79 -40.00
CA TYR A 529 10.58 2.42 -39.50
C TYR A 529 10.03 1.41 -40.51
N LYS A 530 10.70 0.27 -40.67
CA LYS A 530 10.25 -0.83 -41.54
C LYS A 530 10.07 -2.12 -40.76
N ASP A 531 11.12 -2.57 -40.07
CA ASP A 531 11.12 -3.82 -39.32
C ASP A 531 12.26 -3.83 -38.28
N TYR A 532 12.29 -4.83 -37.41
CA TYR A 532 13.38 -5.03 -36.46
C TYR A 532 13.75 -6.50 -36.28
N SER A 533 14.97 -6.75 -35.81
CA SER A 533 15.44 -8.04 -35.33
C SER A 533 15.91 -7.91 -33.89
N ASP A 534 15.47 -8.81 -33.03
CA ASP A 534 15.81 -8.85 -31.61
C ASP A 534 16.91 -9.88 -31.34
N TYR A 535 18.03 -9.39 -30.82
CA TYR A 535 19.17 -10.20 -30.37
C TYR A 535 19.49 -9.92 -28.89
N CYS A 536 18.52 -9.40 -28.12
CA CYS A 536 18.67 -9.12 -26.71
C CYS A 536 18.82 -10.41 -25.89
N ASN A 537 19.48 -10.28 -24.75
CA ASN A 537 19.54 -11.31 -23.72
C ASN A 537 19.32 -10.66 -22.33
N PRO A 538 19.27 -11.45 -21.23
CA PRO A 538 19.04 -10.93 -19.88
C PRO A 538 19.94 -9.78 -19.42
N ASP A 539 21.13 -9.64 -19.98
CA ASP A 539 22.12 -8.64 -19.56
C ASP A 539 22.33 -7.54 -20.61
N LYS A 540 22.17 -7.87 -21.89
CA LYS A 540 22.56 -7.03 -23.02
C LYS A 540 21.38 -6.72 -23.93
N VAL A 541 21.24 -5.44 -24.27
CA VAL A 541 20.30 -4.96 -25.30
C VAL A 541 20.99 -4.99 -26.65
N HIS A 542 20.28 -5.52 -27.67
CA HIS A 542 20.72 -5.47 -29.05
C HIS A 542 19.52 -5.60 -30.00
N PHE A 543 18.99 -4.47 -30.46
CA PHE A 543 17.98 -4.43 -31.51
C PHE A 543 18.58 -3.91 -32.81
N GLU A 544 18.39 -4.63 -33.91
CA GLU A 544 18.70 -4.13 -35.24
C GLU A 544 17.42 -3.68 -35.93
N ILE A 545 17.30 -2.37 -36.16
CA ILE A 545 16.13 -1.73 -36.76
C ILE A 545 16.44 -1.42 -38.23
N THR A 546 15.58 -1.91 -39.12
CA THR A 546 15.62 -1.61 -40.54
C THR A 546 14.73 -0.40 -40.83
N MET A 547 15.31 0.58 -41.54
CA MET A 547 14.62 1.79 -41.95
C MET A 547 14.06 1.64 -43.38
N ALA A 548 12.92 2.28 -43.64
CA ALA A 548 12.27 2.32 -44.96
C ALA A 548 13.10 3.08 -46.01
N TYR A 549 13.90 4.06 -45.60
CA TYR A 549 14.80 4.81 -46.48
C TYR A 549 16.04 5.34 -45.72
N GLN A 550 17.11 5.61 -46.46
CA GLN A 550 18.33 6.22 -45.91
C GLN A 550 18.08 7.69 -45.52
N MET A 551 18.41 8.05 -44.28
CA MET A 551 18.28 9.41 -43.75
C MET A 551 19.49 10.29 -44.11
N LYS A 552 19.26 11.44 -44.76
CA LYS A 552 20.30 12.32 -45.35
C LYS A 552 20.83 13.49 -44.48
N SER A 553 20.32 13.76 -43.27
CA SER A 553 20.62 15.03 -42.56
C SER A 553 21.78 14.97 -41.55
N ALA A 554 22.33 16.12 -41.12
CA ALA A 554 23.51 16.25 -40.25
C ALA A 554 23.20 16.43 -38.73
N LYS A 555 21.94 16.30 -38.29
CA LYS A 555 21.51 16.38 -36.87
C LYS A 555 21.00 15.04 -36.34
N GLN A 556 21.75 13.97 -36.62
CA GLN A 556 21.23 12.60 -36.63
C GLN A 556 20.99 11.98 -35.24
N GLU A 557 21.98 11.98 -34.34
CA GLU A 557 21.89 11.21 -33.08
C GLU A 557 20.72 11.65 -32.20
N GLU A 558 20.56 12.96 -31.97
CA GLU A 558 19.48 13.54 -31.18
C GLU A 558 18.09 13.23 -31.76
N TRP A 559 17.97 13.27 -33.10
CA TRP A 559 16.72 12.89 -33.77
C TRP A 559 16.41 11.41 -33.53
N PHE A 560 17.40 10.52 -33.71
CA PHE A 560 17.23 9.09 -33.48
C PHE A 560 16.84 8.79 -32.02
N LEU A 561 17.51 9.41 -31.05
CA LEU A 561 17.18 9.22 -29.65
C LEU A 561 15.73 9.62 -29.33
N ASN A 562 15.23 10.71 -29.93
CA ASN A 562 13.87 11.18 -29.72
C ASN A 562 12.82 10.35 -30.48
N GLU A 563 13.09 10.00 -31.74
CA GLU A 563 12.18 9.24 -32.59
C GLU A 563 11.98 7.81 -32.04
N PHE A 564 13.09 7.16 -31.65
CA PHE A 564 13.08 5.81 -31.08
C PHE A 564 12.83 5.80 -29.57
N LYS A 565 12.43 6.91 -28.96
CA LYS A 565 12.09 6.99 -27.52
C LYS A 565 13.21 6.48 -26.58
N LEU A 566 14.47 6.67 -26.98
CA LEU A 566 15.67 6.29 -26.21
C LEU A 566 16.06 7.36 -25.18
N LYS A 567 15.09 8.13 -24.67
CA LYS A 567 15.28 9.12 -23.61
C LYS A 567 14.25 8.94 -22.52
N THR A 568 14.69 8.92 -21.26
CA THR A 568 13.81 9.00 -20.08
C THR A 568 14.26 10.13 -19.16
N THR A 569 13.35 10.61 -18.32
CA THR A 569 13.61 11.68 -17.37
C THR A 569 13.70 11.14 -15.95
N LEU A 570 14.71 11.57 -15.20
CA LEU A 570 14.84 11.38 -13.76
C LEU A 570 14.59 12.72 -13.08
N SER A 571 13.66 12.74 -12.15
CA SER A 571 13.24 13.94 -11.42
C SER A 571 13.55 13.77 -9.95
N THR A 572 14.36 14.66 -9.37
CA THR A 572 14.71 14.65 -7.94
C THR A 572 13.86 15.63 -7.12
N PHE A 573 12.70 16.06 -7.64
CA PHE A 573 11.83 17.03 -6.96
C PHE A 573 11.18 16.50 -5.67
N ASN A 574 11.04 15.18 -5.53
CA ASN A 574 10.30 14.54 -4.44
C ASN A 574 11.16 13.48 -3.74
N MET A 575 12.21 13.91 -3.03
CA MET A 575 13.01 13.04 -2.18
C MET A 575 12.48 13.10 -0.74
N TYR A 576 11.55 12.21 -0.41
CA TYR A 576 11.04 12.07 0.96
C TYR A 576 11.69 10.86 1.64
N LEU A 577 12.18 11.06 2.85
CA LEU A 577 12.77 10.03 3.70
C LEU A 577 12.28 10.19 5.13
N LEU A 578 12.34 9.10 5.90
CA LEU A 578 12.16 9.18 7.34
C LEU A 578 13.45 9.67 7.97
N ASP A 579 13.38 10.65 8.87
CA ASP A 579 14.51 11.06 9.68
C ASP A 579 14.81 10.08 10.82
N GLU A 580 15.75 10.44 11.69
CA GLU A 580 16.15 9.67 12.88
C GLU A 580 15.05 9.56 13.95
N ASP A 581 13.93 10.26 13.82
CA ASP A 581 12.78 10.11 14.72
C ASP A 581 11.63 9.36 14.02
N GLY A 582 11.84 8.89 12.79
CA GLY A 582 10.81 8.25 11.98
C GLY A 582 9.83 9.24 11.32
N LEU A 583 10.14 10.54 11.34
CA LEU A 583 9.28 11.57 10.77
C LEU A 583 9.58 11.79 9.29
N LEU A 584 8.53 12.00 8.51
CA LEU A 584 8.65 12.24 7.08
C LEU A 584 9.24 13.62 6.80
N LYS A 585 10.38 13.67 6.10
CA LYS A 585 11.06 14.91 5.73
C LYS A 585 11.38 14.94 4.24
N LYS A 586 11.19 16.11 3.62
CA LYS A 586 11.58 16.38 2.23
C LYS A 586 13.01 16.90 2.17
N TYR A 587 13.80 16.36 1.26
CA TYR A 587 15.15 16.79 0.94
C TYR A 587 15.16 17.41 -0.47
N THR A 588 15.89 18.51 -0.65
CA THR A 588 15.93 19.21 -1.95
C THR A 588 17.11 18.81 -2.81
N THR A 589 18.22 18.41 -2.20
CA THR A 589 19.41 17.91 -2.90
C THR A 589 19.96 16.63 -2.25
N PRO A 590 20.69 15.78 -2.99
CA PRO A 590 21.32 14.58 -2.40
C PRO A 590 22.45 14.93 -1.41
N GLU A 591 22.94 16.16 -1.42
CA GLU A 591 23.94 16.64 -0.45
C GLU A 591 23.32 17.13 0.86
N GLU A 592 22.00 17.37 0.91
CA GLU A 592 21.27 17.67 2.15
C GLU A 592 20.96 16.41 2.97
N SER A 593 20.91 15.26 2.33
CA SER A 593 20.83 13.93 2.96
C SER A 593 22.15 13.53 3.63
N LYS A 594 22.72 14.43 4.44
CA LYS A 594 23.87 14.13 5.30
C LYS A 594 23.38 13.27 6.46
N TYR A 595 24.26 12.40 6.94
CA TYR A 595 24.08 11.83 8.28
C TYR A 595 23.90 12.98 9.29
N PRO A 596 22.89 12.91 10.17
CA PRO A 596 22.78 13.84 11.29
C PRO A 596 24.06 13.87 12.15
#